data_AF-X5X158-F1
#
_entry.id   AF-X5X158-F1
#
_cell.length_a   1.000
_cell.length_b   1.000
_cell.length_c   1.000
_cell.angle_alpha   90.00
_cell.angle_beta   90.00
_cell.angle_gamma   90.00
#
_symmetry.space_group_name_H-M   'P 1'
#
loop_
_entity.id
_entity.type
_entity.pdbx_description
1 polymer ?
#
loop_
_entity_poly.entity_id
_entity_poly.type
_entity_poly.pdbx_seq_one_letter_code
_entity_poly.pdbx_strand_id
1 'polypeptide(L)' 'MAIFDDEPKKKARPHEIGQDLSLLSVGDLTERISILREEIARLEAELQTKGSTKSAAEALFRRG' A
#
# COMPACT_ATOMS: atom_id res chain seq x y z
N MET A 1 -33.30 -12.36 -19.80
CA MET A 1 -33.06 -12.32 -18.33
C MET A 1 -31.73 -11.63 -18.14
N ALA A 2 -31.72 -10.40 -17.63
CA ALA A 2 -30.50 -9.63 -17.44
C ALA A 2 -29.69 -10.26 -16.30
N ILE A 3 -28.54 -10.82 -16.65
CA ILE A 3 -27.50 -11.23 -15.70
C ILE A 3 -26.91 -9.92 -15.18
N PHE A 4 -27.42 -9.44 -14.05
CA PHE A 4 -26.81 -8.31 -13.36
C PHE A 4 -25.45 -8.80 -12.88
N ASP A 5 -24.44 -8.21 -13.50
CA ASP A 5 -23.03 -8.26 -13.17
C ASP A 5 -22.86 -7.93 -11.68
N ASP A 6 -22.67 -8.97 -10.86
CA ASP A 6 -22.32 -8.82 -9.45
C ASP A 6 -20.84 -8.42 -9.40
N GLU A 7 -20.58 -7.16 -9.79
CA GLU A 7 -19.26 -6.56 -9.65
C GLU A 7 -18.83 -6.75 -8.19
N PRO A 8 -17.68 -7.39 -7.93
CA PRO A 8 -17.23 -7.61 -6.56
C PRO A 8 -17.08 -6.24 -5.91
N LYS A 9 -17.99 -5.91 -4.98
CA LYS A 9 -17.96 -4.68 -4.21
C LYS A 9 -16.58 -4.56 -3.59
N LYS A 10 -15.76 -3.67 -4.15
CA LYS A 10 -14.42 -3.37 -3.63
C LYS A 10 -14.62 -3.06 -2.15
N LYS A 11 -14.02 -3.87 -1.28
CA LYS A 11 -14.08 -3.67 0.17
C LYS A 11 -13.74 -2.20 0.43
N ALA A 12 -14.62 -1.51 1.14
CA ALA A 12 -14.42 -0.09 1.45
C ALA A 12 -13.03 0.08 2.06
N ARG A 13 -12.21 0.92 1.43
CA ARG A 13 -10.88 1.20 1.96
C ARG A 13 -11.05 1.90 3.30
N PRO A 14 -10.35 1.48 4.37
CA PRO A 14 -10.47 2.11 5.68
C PRO A 14 -10.00 3.58 5.67
N HIS A 15 -9.24 3.99 4.65
CA HIS A 15 -8.77 5.35 4.44
C HIS A 15 -8.59 5.66 2.95
N GLU A 16 -8.67 6.94 2.57
CA GLU A 16 -8.26 7.46 1.27
C GLU A 16 -7.27 8.62 1.45
N ILE A 17 -6.29 8.73 0.55
CA ILE A 17 -5.29 9.81 0.60
C ILE A 17 -5.97 11.14 0.26
N GLY A 18 -5.77 12.14 1.12
CA GLY A 18 -6.37 13.47 0.95
C GLY A 18 -7.86 13.55 1.31
N GLN A 19 -8.41 12.50 1.94
CA GLN A 19 -9.74 12.53 2.51
C GLN A 19 -9.87 13.66 3.55
N ASP A 20 -11.05 14.31 3.59
CA ASP A 20 -11.42 15.22 4.69
C ASP A 20 -11.47 14.47 6.04
N LEU A 21 -10.84 15.07 7.05
CA LEU A 21 -10.68 14.54 8.39
C LEU A 21 -11.64 15.19 9.40
N SER A 22 -12.44 16.17 8.99
CA SER A 22 -13.28 17.00 9.87
C SER A 22 -14.25 16.20 10.76
N LEU A 23 -14.70 15.03 10.28
CA LEU A 23 -15.66 14.16 10.97
C LEU A 23 -15.00 13.00 11.75
N LEU A 24 -13.66 12.90 11.74
CA LEU A 24 -12.96 11.79 12.39
C LEU A 24 -12.63 12.12 13.84
N SER A 25 -12.80 11.14 14.71
CA SER A 25 -12.34 11.24 16.09
C SER A 25 -10.81 11.05 16.18
N VAL A 26 -10.24 11.41 17.33
CA VAL A 26 -8.82 11.13 17.64
C VAL A 26 -8.51 9.62 17.58
N GLY A 27 -9.46 8.78 17.98
CA GLY A 27 -9.32 7.32 17.90
C GLY A 27 -9.23 6.85 16.44
N ASP A 28 -10.13 7.33 15.58
CA ASP A 28 -10.15 6.99 14.15
C ASP A 28 -8.85 7.42 13.45
N LEU A 29 -8.36 8.62 13.78
CA LEU A 29 -7.09 9.12 13.26
C LEU A 29 -5.91 8.24 13.72
N THR A 30 -5.92 7.83 14.99
CA THR A 30 -4.85 6.98 15.56
C THR A 30 -4.82 5.61 14.89
N GLU A 31 -5.97 4.97 14.72
CA GLU A 31 -6.08 3.67 14.04
C GLU A 31 -5.61 3.77 12.59
N ARG A 32 -6.07 4.79 11.85
CA ARG A 32 -5.66 5.03 10.46
C ARG A 32 -4.16 5.26 10.32
N ILE A 33 -3.56 6.05 11.22
CA ILE A 33 -2.11 6.27 11.23
C ILE A 33 -1.36 4.96 11.47
N SER A 34 -1.84 4.09 12.37
CA SER A 34 -1.23 2.79 12.61
C SER A 34 -1.19 1.92 11.35
N ILE A 35 -2.34 1.78 10.69
CA ILE A 35 -2.46 1.00 9.44
C ILE A 35 -1.54 1.54 8.36
N LEU A 36 -1.48 2.87 8.19
CA LEU A 36 -0.62 3.51 7.20
C LEU A 36 0.87 3.31 7.49
N ARG A 37 1.29 3.31 8.75
CA ARG A 37 2.68 3.04 9.13
C ARG A 37 3.10 1.61 8.85
N GLU A 38 2.24 0.65 9.14
CA GLU A 38 2.48 -0.76 8.80
C GLU A 38 2.63 -0.94 7.29
N GLU A 39 1.78 -0.26 6.52
CA GLU A 39 1.84 -0.28 5.05
C GLU A 39 3.12 0.36 4.52
N ILE A 40 3.56 1.49 5.09
CA ILE A 40 4.86 2.10 4.75
C ILE A 40 5.99 1.11 5.01
N ALA A 41 6.02 0.46 6.17
CA ALA A 41 7.06 -0.51 6.51
C ALA A 41 7.09 -1.70 5.53
N ARG A 42 5.93 -2.19 5.10
CA ARG A 42 5.81 -3.24 4.08
C ARG A 42 6.40 -2.78 2.73
N LEU A 43 6.06 -1.57 2.29
CA LEU A 43 6.56 -1.00 1.04
C LEU A 43 8.08 -0.76 1.09
N GLU A 44 8.60 -0.28 2.21
CA GLU A 44 10.03 -0.10 2.44
C GLU A 44 10.78 -1.44 2.38
N ALA A 45 10.26 -2.49 3.00
CA ALA A 45 10.85 -3.83 2.95
C ALA A 45 10.91 -4.39 1.51
N GLU A 46 9.83 -4.22 0.73
CA GLU A 46 9.80 -4.59 -0.69
C GLU A 46 10.78 -3.76 -1.52
N LEU A 47 10.88 -2.45 -1.26
CA LEU A 47 11.83 -1.56 -1.92
C LEU A 47 13.28 -2.02 -1.67
N GLN A 48 13.64 -2.37 -0.43
CA GLN A 48 14.97 -2.87 -0.09
C GLN A 48 15.27 -4.20 -0.80
N THR A 49 14.28 -5.10 -0.85
CA THR A 49 14.41 -6.40 -1.53
C THR A 49 14.65 -6.21 -3.04
N LYS A 50 13.85 -5.36 -3.69
CA LYS A 50 13.99 -5.07 -5.13
C LYS A 50 15.26 -4.27 -5.44
N GLY A 51 15.64 -3.32 -4.58
CA GLY A 51 16.88 -2.55 -4.70
C GLY A 51 18.12 -3.46 -4.63
N SER A 52 18.16 -4.35 -3.65
CA SER A 52 19.23 -5.35 -3.49
C SER A 52 19.33 -6.27 -4.70
N THR A 53 18.18 -6.67 -5.26
CA THR A 53 18.11 -7.50 -6.48
C THR A 53 18.66 -6.75 -7.69
N LYS A 54 18.30 -5.47 -7.86
CA LYS A 54 18.80 -4.63 -8.95
C LYS A 54 20.31 -4.42 -8.86
N SER A 55 20.83 -4.11 -7.67
CA SER A 55 22.28 -3.92 -7.46
C SER A 55 23.07 -5.21 -7.68
N ALA A 56 22.56 -6.37 -7.27
CA ALA A 56 23.18 -7.67 -7.53
C ALA A 56 23.22 -8.01 -9.03
N ALA A 57 22.12 -7.75 -9.74
CA ALA A 57 22.05 -7.94 -11.19
C ALA A 57 23.03 -7.01 -11.92
N GLU A 58 23.06 -5.72 -11.58
CA GLU A 58 23.98 -4.75 -12.18
C GLU A 58 25.47 -5.08 -11.93
N ALA A 59 25.80 -5.71 -10.79
CA ALA A 59 27.17 -6.14 -10.49
C ALA A 59 27.59 -7.36 -11.33
N LEU A 60 26.66 -8.27 -11.66
CA LEU A 60 26.91 -9.38 -12.58
C LEU A 60 27.12 -8.90 -14.02
N PHE A 61 26.33 -7.93 -14.49
CA PHE A 61 26.46 -7.38 -15.85
C PHE A 61 27.72 -6.52 -16.07
N ARG A 62 28.29 -5.90 -15.03
CA ARG A 62 29.53 -5.09 -15.13
C ARG A 62 30.83 -5.90 -15.11
N ARG A 63 30.74 -7.20 -14.86
CA ARG A 63 31.90 -8.08 -14.65
C ARG A 63 32.09 -9.09 -15.80
N GLY A 64 31.31 -8.94 -16.88
CA GLY A 64 31.42 -9.67 -18.14
C GLY A 64 32.02 -8.82 -19.25
#